data_AF-A0A096FCJ3-F1
#
_entry.id   AF-A0A096FCJ3-F1
#
_cell.length_a   1.000
_cell.length_b   1.000
_cell.length_c   1.000
_cell.angle_alpha   90.00
_cell.angle_beta   90.00
_cell.angle_gamma   90.00
#
_symmetry.space_group_name_H-M   'P 1'
#
loop_
_entity.id
_entity.type
_entity.pdbx_description
1 polymer ?
#
loop_
_entity_poly.entity_id
_entity_poly.type
_entity_poly.pdbx_seq_one_letter_code
_entity_poly.pdbx_strand_id
1 'polypeptide(L)'
;MLIPGKPWAPAGSCFADVGQWPGQVLFLSCQFLNLAQGTAMASLEWNAALILDFPVMDAVHEEFVTLLAQVEAAADEQLCALWDELIAHTQQHFDQEDRWMQTTGFATGNCHSQQHKVVLAVMREGAVKGAQGELSTIRHMASELGPWFSHHAQNMDAALALHMRRTGFDPVTGAVLVPEALPAEPITGCGGACGEAEKMEVVTA
;
A
#
# COMPACT_ATOMS: atom_id res chain seq x y z
N MET A 1 33.35 56.06 -16.10
CA MET A 1 31.92 56.43 -16.25
C MET A 1 31.13 55.56 -15.29
N LEU A 2 30.32 56.17 -14.42
CA LEU A 2 29.65 55.59 -13.24
C LEU A 2 28.37 54.80 -13.60
N ILE A 3 28.23 53.55 -13.07
CA ILE A 3 27.15 52.94 -12.20
C ILE A 3 25.66 53.37 -12.42
N PRO A 4 24.55 52.58 -12.19
CA PRO A 4 24.36 51.30 -11.41
C PRO A 4 23.37 50.22 -11.97
N GLY A 5 23.33 49.06 -11.29
CA GLY A 5 22.15 48.17 -11.22
C GLY A 5 22.43 46.76 -10.65
N LYS A 6 22.38 46.59 -9.32
CA LYS A 6 22.50 45.32 -8.54
C LYS A 6 21.10 44.61 -8.41
N PRO A 7 20.89 43.57 -7.56
CA PRO A 7 21.47 42.21 -7.45
C PRO A 7 20.38 41.10 -7.21
N TRP A 8 20.73 39.81 -7.14
CA TRP A 8 20.17 38.73 -6.27
C TRP A 8 20.70 37.36 -6.76
N ALA A 9 21.70 36.74 -6.14
CA ALA A 9 21.72 35.85 -4.94
C ALA A 9 21.38 34.36 -5.22
N PRO A 10 22.02 33.40 -4.50
CA PRO A 10 22.23 32.02 -4.95
C PRO A 10 21.51 30.94 -4.10
N ALA A 11 21.64 29.69 -4.55
CA ALA A 11 21.55 28.41 -3.82
C ALA A 11 20.35 28.17 -2.86
N GLY A 12 19.56 27.13 -3.15
CA GLY A 12 18.55 26.60 -2.23
C GLY A 12 18.50 25.08 -2.30
N SER A 13 18.77 24.44 -1.17
CA SER A 13 18.42 23.07 -0.83
C SER A 13 16.92 22.80 -1.01
N CYS A 14 16.54 21.61 -1.48
CA CYS A 14 15.21 21.09 -1.19
C CYS A 14 15.28 20.26 0.10
N PHE A 15 14.93 20.93 1.20
CA PHE A 15 14.48 20.30 2.43
C PHE A 15 13.04 19.79 2.24
N ALA A 16 12.67 18.81 3.06
CA ALA A 16 11.38 18.14 3.09
C ALA A 16 10.16 19.07 3.12
N ASP A 17 9.10 18.69 2.41
CA ASP A 17 7.75 19.19 2.65
C ASP A 17 6.87 18.01 3.06
N VAL A 18 6.57 17.96 4.36
CA VAL A 18 5.58 17.07 4.97
C VAL A 18 4.23 17.68 4.64
N GLY A 19 3.56 17.09 3.66
CA GLY A 19 2.24 17.50 3.19
C GLY A 19 1.21 17.51 4.32
N GLN A 20 0.88 18.72 4.74
CA GLN A 20 -0.17 19.10 5.66
C GLN A 20 -1.56 18.78 5.11
N TRP A 21 -2.35 18.00 5.86
CA TRP A 21 -3.77 17.77 5.56
C TRP A 21 -4.62 18.92 6.12
N PRO A 22 -5.48 19.59 5.33
CA PRO A 22 -6.26 20.71 5.81
C PRO A 22 -7.63 20.27 6.35
N GLY A 23 -8.10 20.97 7.39
CA GLY A 23 -9.53 21.22 7.55
C GLY A 23 -10.13 20.85 8.90
N GLN A 24 -9.97 21.75 9.88
CA GLN A 24 -10.89 21.86 11.00
C GLN A 24 -12.25 22.34 10.48
N VAL A 25 -13.34 21.64 10.82
CA VAL A 25 -14.67 22.24 10.87
C VAL A 25 -15.30 21.87 12.21
N LEU A 26 -15.48 22.90 13.03
CA LEU A 26 -16.34 22.85 14.20
C LEU A 26 -17.79 22.61 13.74
N PHE A 27 -18.44 21.58 14.30
CA PHE A 27 -19.89 21.60 14.51
C PHE A 27 -20.21 21.19 15.94
N LEU A 28 -20.88 22.09 16.63
CA LEU A 28 -21.37 21.94 17.99
C LEU A 28 -22.79 21.36 17.96
N SER A 29 -22.97 20.33 18.79
CA SER A 29 -24.12 19.99 19.65
C SER A 29 -25.30 19.10 19.19
N CYS A 30 -25.67 18.29 20.20
CA CYS A 30 -26.96 17.69 20.54
C CYS A 30 -27.27 16.24 20.11
N GLN A 31 -26.87 15.33 21.01
CA GLN A 31 -27.61 14.18 21.56
C GLN A 31 -28.40 13.30 20.59
N PHE A 32 -27.98 12.05 20.44
CA PHE A 32 -28.82 10.89 20.75
C PHE A 32 -27.93 9.75 21.26
N LEU A 33 -28.26 9.22 22.45
CA LEU A 33 -27.81 7.90 22.85
C LEU A 33 -28.26 6.92 21.76
N ASN A 34 -27.34 6.13 21.23
CA ASN A 34 -27.71 4.85 20.63
C ASN A 34 -26.80 3.77 21.21
N LEU A 35 -27.33 3.08 22.22
CA LEU A 35 -26.96 1.70 22.50
C LEU A 35 -27.39 0.88 21.29
N ALA A 36 -26.47 0.71 20.34
CA ALA A 36 -26.55 -0.33 19.34
C ALA A 36 -25.13 -0.86 19.14
N GLN A 37 -24.83 -1.96 19.81
CA GLN A 37 -23.84 -2.91 19.34
C GLN A 37 -24.35 -3.44 17.99
N GLY A 38 -24.16 -2.65 16.93
CA GLY A 38 -24.13 -3.20 15.59
C GLY A 38 -22.82 -3.95 15.49
N THR A 39 -22.88 -5.24 15.13
CA THR A 39 -21.69 -5.96 14.67
C THR A 39 -21.05 -5.11 13.58
N ALA A 40 -19.92 -4.47 13.88
CA ALA A 40 -19.13 -3.79 12.87
C ALA A 40 -18.77 -4.87 11.84
N MET A 41 -19.31 -4.76 10.63
CA MET A 41 -18.89 -5.60 9.52
C MET A 41 -17.43 -5.27 9.24
N ALA A 42 -16.60 -6.29 9.05
CA ALA A 42 -15.22 -6.08 8.65
C ALA A 42 -15.17 -5.29 7.33
N SER A 43 -14.19 -4.40 7.16
CA SER A 43 -14.03 -3.64 5.92
C SER A 43 -13.64 -4.52 4.73
N LEU A 44 -13.12 -5.72 5.01
CA LEU A 44 -12.66 -6.69 4.04
C LEU A 44 -13.00 -8.10 4.50
N GLU A 45 -13.57 -8.91 3.59
CA GLU A 45 -13.85 -10.32 3.81
C GLU A 45 -13.17 -11.16 2.72
N TRP A 46 -12.59 -12.30 3.11
CA TRP A 46 -11.98 -13.21 2.16
C TRP A 46 -13.06 -13.81 1.26
N ASN A 47 -12.86 -13.71 -0.05
CA ASN A 47 -13.84 -14.17 -1.02
C ASN A 47 -13.17 -14.50 -2.35
N ALA A 48 -13.93 -15.12 -3.26
CA ALA A 48 -13.41 -15.59 -4.55
C ALA A 48 -12.79 -14.48 -5.43
N ALA A 49 -13.13 -13.20 -5.23
CA ALA A 49 -12.55 -12.09 -5.99
C ALA A 49 -11.12 -11.72 -5.54
N LEU A 50 -10.64 -12.26 -4.42
CA LEU A 50 -9.27 -12.08 -3.93
C LEU A 50 -8.35 -13.27 -4.27
N ILE A 51 -8.89 -14.35 -4.82
CA ILE A 51 -8.10 -15.53 -5.22
C ILE A 51 -7.37 -15.21 -6.51
N LEU A 52 -6.04 -15.36 -6.49
CA LEU A 52 -5.16 -15.05 -7.61
C LEU A 52 -4.67 -16.28 -8.35
N ASP A 53 -5.14 -17.48 -8.00
CA ASP A 53 -4.67 -18.79 -8.49
C ASP A 53 -3.16 -19.00 -8.23
N PHE A 54 -2.69 -18.60 -7.05
CA PHE A 54 -1.31 -18.79 -6.64
C PHE A 54 -1.26 -19.12 -5.14
N PRO A 55 -1.39 -20.41 -4.75
CA PRO A 55 -1.75 -20.81 -3.39
C PRO A 55 -0.90 -20.24 -2.26
N VAL A 56 0.40 -20.02 -2.50
CA VAL A 56 1.31 -19.45 -1.48
C VAL A 56 1.03 -17.96 -1.26
N MET A 57 0.65 -17.21 -2.30
CA MET A 57 0.25 -15.81 -2.18
C MET A 57 -1.16 -15.70 -1.59
N ASP A 58 -2.10 -16.52 -2.09
CA ASP A 58 -3.48 -16.55 -1.60
C ASP A 58 -3.56 -16.82 -0.08
N ALA A 59 -2.72 -17.74 0.44
CA ALA A 59 -2.68 -18.04 1.88
C ALA A 59 -2.22 -16.83 2.71
N VAL A 60 -1.18 -16.12 2.27
CA VAL A 60 -0.69 -14.92 2.98
C VAL A 60 -1.71 -13.78 2.89
N HIS A 61 -2.42 -13.66 1.77
CA HIS A 61 -3.51 -12.69 1.63
C HIS A 61 -4.70 -12.99 2.56
N GLU A 62 -5.11 -14.25 2.69
CA GLU A 62 -6.18 -14.66 3.60
C GLU A 62 -5.80 -14.41 5.08
N GLU A 63 -4.54 -14.63 5.43
CA GLU A 63 -4.00 -14.27 6.75
C GLU A 63 -4.07 -12.75 7.01
N PHE A 64 -3.72 -11.92 6.02
CA PHE A 64 -3.85 -10.45 6.14
C PHE A 64 -5.30 -10.04 6.40
N VAL A 65 -6.26 -10.59 5.63
CA VAL A 65 -7.70 -10.31 5.84
C VAL A 65 -8.13 -10.70 7.26
N THR A 66 -7.67 -11.85 7.73
CA THR A 66 -7.98 -12.36 9.07
C THR A 66 -7.42 -11.47 10.18
N LEU A 67 -6.18 -10.99 10.03
CA LEU A 67 -5.55 -10.07 10.99
C LEU A 67 -6.20 -8.69 10.97
N LEU A 68 -6.54 -8.17 9.80
CA LEU A 68 -7.23 -6.89 9.68
C LEU A 68 -8.60 -6.93 10.37
N ALA A 69 -9.37 -7.99 10.17
CA ALA A 69 -10.65 -8.18 10.86
C ALA A 69 -10.49 -8.22 12.40
N GLN A 70 -9.40 -8.81 12.91
CA GLN A 70 -9.09 -8.80 14.34
C GLN A 70 -8.77 -7.40 14.85
N VAL A 71 -8.00 -6.59 14.10
CA VAL A 71 -7.72 -5.19 14.43
C VAL A 71 -9.01 -4.37 14.48
N GLU A 72 -9.89 -4.52 13.50
CA GLU A 72 -11.16 -3.78 13.43
C GLU A 72 -12.10 -4.12 14.58
N ALA A 73 -12.13 -5.39 14.99
CA ALA A 73 -12.92 -5.87 16.12
C ALA A 73 -12.25 -5.65 17.48
N ALA A 74 -11.00 -5.18 17.52
CA ALA A 74 -10.21 -5.11 18.76
C ALA A 74 -10.81 -4.14 19.78
N ALA A 75 -10.83 -4.57 21.05
CA ALA A 75 -10.98 -3.67 22.17
C ALA A 75 -9.75 -2.74 22.29
N ASP A 76 -9.90 -1.59 22.93
CA ASP A 76 -8.84 -0.56 23.04
C ASP A 76 -7.56 -1.13 23.67
N GLU A 77 -7.69 -2.04 24.64
CA GLU A 77 -6.54 -2.65 25.34
C GLU A 77 -5.72 -3.60 24.45
N GLN A 78 -6.31 -4.10 23.37
CA GLN A 78 -5.70 -5.07 22.46
C GLN A 78 -5.24 -4.42 21.15
N LEU A 79 -5.78 -3.24 20.81
CA LEU A 79 -5.65 -2.63 19.49
C LEU A 79 -4.19 -2.44 19.06
N CYS A 80 -3.34 -1.88 19.92
CA CYS A 80 -1.93 -1.66 19.58
C CYS A 80 -1.17 -2.97 19.34
N ALA A 81 -1.43 -4.00 20.14
CA ALA A 81 -0.75 -5.29 19.99
C ALA A 81 -1.16 -5.99 18.67
N LEU A 82 -2.45 -5.98 18.34
CA LEU A 82 -2.95 -6.55 17.08
C LEU A 82 -2.50 -5.72 15.87
N TRP A 83 -2.38 -4.40 16.01
CA TRP A 83 -1.82 -3.54 14.97
C TRP A 83 -0.35 -3.85 14.68
N ASP A 84 0.46 -4.06 15.73
CA ASP A 84 1.86 -4.47 15.57
C ASP A 84 1.98 -5.85 14.91
N GLU A 85 1.09 -6.78 15.22
CA GLU A 85 1.02 -8.10 14.56
C GLU A 85 0.68 -7.96 13.07
N LEU A 86 -0.32 -7.15 12.72
CA LEU A 86 -0.68 -6.85 11.33
C LEU A 86 0.50 -6.20 10.57
N ILE A 87 1.22 -5.25 11.18
CA ILE A 87 2.44 -4.64 10.59
C ILE A 87 3.49 -5.70 10.33
N ALA A 88 3.75 -6.59 11.29
CA ALA A 88 4.77 -7.63 11.16
C ALA A 88 4.44 -8.60 10.02
N HIS A 89 3.19 -9.05 9.95
CA HIS A 89 2.68 -9.88 8.86
C HIS A 89 2.80 -9.18 7.50
N THR A 90 2.34 -7.94 7.41
CA THR A 90 2.37 -7.15 6.18
C THR A 90 3.80 -6.93 5.67
N GLN A 91 4.75 -6.72 6.58
CA GLN A 91 6.17 -6.62 6.21
C GLN A 91 6.72 -7.94 5.66
N GLN A 92 6.40 -9.06 6.28
CA GLN A 92 6.84 -10.38 5.82
C GLN A 92 6.23 -10.71 4.45
N HIS A 93 4.95 -10.41 4.25
CA HIS A 93 4.23 -10.51 2.99
C HIS A 93 4.93 -9.69 1.90
N PHE A 94 5.11 -8.38 2.10
CA PHE A 94 5.73 -7.51 1.10
C PHE A 94 7.19 -7.86 0.82
N ASP A 95 7.97 -8.24 1.83
CA ASP A 95 9.36 -8.69 1.62
C ASP A 95 9.42 -9.96 0.77
N GLN A 96 8.43 -10.84 0.89
CA GLN A 96 8.35 -12.06 0.09
C GLN A 96 8.03 -11.75 -1.37
N GLU A 97 7.06 -10.87 -1.62
CA GLU A 97 6.72 -10.45 -2.98
C GLU A 97 7.84 -9.64 -3.63
N ASP A 98 8.49 -8.74 -2.89
CA ASP A 98 9.64 -7.99 -3.37
C ASP A 98 10.78 -8.92 -3.79
N ARG A 99 11.03 -10.00 -3.05
CA ARG A 99 11.99 -11.04 -3.47
C ARG A 99 11.55 -11.73 -4.75
N TRP A 100 10.30 -12.16 -4.85
CA TRP A 100 9.78 -12.80 -6.07
C TRP A 100 9.90 -11.88 -7.29
N MET A 101 9.56 -10.60 -7.13
CA MET A 101 9.70 -9.61 -8.20
C MET A 101 11.16 -9.45 -8.65
N GLN A 102 12.08 -9.34 -7.70
CA GLN A 102 13.51 -9.24 -8.00
C GLN A 102 14.04 -10.49 -8.70
N THR A 103 13.72 -11.69 -8.19
CA THR A 103 14.20 -12.96 -8.75
C THR A 103 13.68 -13.22 -10.15
N THR A 104 12.45 -12.78 -10.46
CA THR A 104 11.78 -13.08 -11.73
C THR A 104 11.85 -11.93 -12.75
N GLY A 105 12.62 -10.87 -12.47
CA GLY A 105 12.79 -9.73 -13.39
C GLY A 105 11.57 -8.81 -13.49
N PHE A 106 10.69 -8.83 -12.50
CA PHE A 106 9.49 -8.00 -12.41
C PHE A 106 9.77 -6.64 -11.73
N ALA A 107 10.96 -6.04 -11.92
CA ALA A 107 11.49 -5.13 -10.90
C ALA A 107 12.45 -3.99 -11.31
N THR A 108 12.19 -3.12 -12.30
CA THR A 108 12.99 -1.85 -12.37
C THR A 108 12.20 -0.56 -12.56
N GLY A 109 10.90 -0.62 -12.80
CA GLY A 109 10.05 0.58 -12.84
C GLY A 109 8.63 0.33 -12.34
N ASN A 110 8.39 -0.79 -11.66
CA ASN A 110 7.08 -1.11 -11.11
C ASN A 110 6.89 -0.34 -9.79
N CYS A 111 5.79 0.40 -9.66
CA CYS A 111 5.43 1.05 -8.41
C CYS A 111 5.01 0.07 -7.30
N HIS A 112 5.00 -1.24 -7.55
CA HIS A 112 4.57 -2.26 -6.59
C HIS A 112 5.35 -2.17 -5.26
N SER A 113 6.68 -2.38 -5.29
CA SER A 113 7.52 -2.23 -4.10
C SER A 113 7.54 -0.82 -3.52
N GLN A 114 7.16 0.20 -4.30
CA GLN A 114 7.01 1.56 -3.78
C GLN A 114 5.72 1.71 -2.97
N GLN A 115 4.60 1.15 -3.43
CA GLN A 115 3.34 1.10 -2.70
C GLN A 115 3.51 0.32 -1.39
N HIS A 116 4.22 -0.81 -1.41
CA HIS A 116 4.60 -1.57 -0.20
C HIS A 116 5.26 -0.66 0.85
N LYS A 117 6.30 0.09 0.44
CA LYS A 117 7.04 0.99 1.33
C LYS A 117 6.16 2.10 1.90
N VAL A 118 5.30 2.69 1.07
CA VAL A 118 4.40 3.78 1.47
C VAL A 118 3.40 3.28 2.51
N VAL A 119 2.72 2.16 2.26
CA VAL A 119 1.73 1.62 3.19
C VAL A 119 2.37 1.20 4.51
N LEU A 120 3.51 0.51 4.48
CA LEU A 120 4.21 0.16 5.71
C LEU A 120 4.66 1.38 6.52
N ALA A 121 5.05 2.48 5.85
CA ALA A 121 5.40 3.71 6.53
C ALA A 121 4.18 4.33 7.24
N VAL A 122 3.03 4.38 6.57
CA VAL A 122 1.77 4.86 7.15
C VAL A 122 1.33 4.00 8.32
N MET A 123 1.40 2.67 8.19
CA MET A 123 1.01 1.77 9.29
C MET A 123 1.89 1.97 10.54
N ARG A 124 3.21 2.16 10.34
CA ARG A 124 4.16 2.45 11.42
C ARG A 124 3.92 3.81 12.08
N GLU A 125 3.51 4.81 11.31
CA GLU A 125 3.04 6.08 11.89
C GLU A 125 1.81 5.85 12.78
N GLY A 126 0.87 5.00 12.35
CA GLY A 126 -0.24 4.52 13.16
C GLY A 126 0.20 3.91 14.50
N ALA A 127 1.24 3.07 14.50
CA ALA A 127 1.78 2.47 15.73
C ALA A 127 2.38 3.53 16.68
N VAL A 128 3.13 4.49 16.13
CA VAL A 128 3.67 5.63 16.91
C VAL A 128 2.54 6.44 17.56
N LYS A 129 1.46 6.67 16.81
CA LYS A 129 0.26 7.38 17.29
C LYS A 129 -0.51 6.59 18.34
N GLY A 130 -0.68 5.29 18.14
CA GLY A 130 -1.29 4.39 19.13
C GLY A 130 -0.54 4.39 20.46
N ALA A 131 0.80 4.38 20.43
CA ALA A 131 1.64 4.47 21.62
C ALA A 131 1.47 5.81 22.39
N GLN A 132 0.96 6.84 21.73
CA GLN A 132 0.63 8.15 22.33
C GLN A 132 -0.83 8.21 22.84
N GLY A 133 -1.60 7.11 22.71
CA GLY A 133 -3.00 7.03 23.08
C GLY A 133 -3.98 7.46 21.97
N GLU A 134 -3.50 7.76 20.76
CA GLU A 134 -4.33 8.17 19.63
C GLU A 134 -4.95 6.95 18.91
N LEU A 135 -5.72 6.12 19.63
CA LEU A 135 -6.28 4.86 19.13
C LEU A 135 -7.24 5.04 17.94
N SER A 136 -7.95 6.18 17.87
CA SER A 136 -8.84 6.50 16.74
C SER A 136 -8.10 6.56 15.40
N THR A 137 -6.82 6.93 15.42
CA THR A 137 -5.98 6.99 14.21
C THR A 137 -5.75 5.58 13.66
N ILE A 138 -5.42 4.60 14.52
CA ILE A 138 -5.28 3.20 14.09
C ILE A 138 -6.61 2.67 13.54
N ARG A 139 -7.73 2.94 14.21
CA ARG A 139 -9.06 2.47 13.74
C ARG A 139 -9.42 3.04 12.37
N HIS A 140 -9.12 4.31 12.13
CA HIS A 140 -9.33 4.92 10.82
C HIS A 140 -8.39 4.33 9.76
N MET A 141 -7.10 4.14 10.07
CA MET A 141 -6.17 3.49 9.14
C MET A 141 -6.61 2.07 8.79
N ALA A 142 -7.07 1.28 9.78
CA ALA A 142 -7.58 -0.06 9.55
C ALA A 142 -8.77 -0.08 8.58
N SER A 143 -9.72 0.86 8.70
CA SER A 143 -10.86 0.93 7.78
C SER A 143 -10.47 1.25 6.33
N GLU A 144 -9.35 1.95 6.13
CA GLU A 144 -8.84 2.27 4.79
C GLU A 144 -7.94 1.17 4.20
N LEU A 145 -7.36 0.31 5.04
CA LEU A 145 -6.51 -0.80 4.58
C LEU A 145 -7.29 -1.85 3.78
N GLY A 146 -8.54 -2.13 4.15
CA GLY A 146 -9.37 -3.11 3.44
C GLY A 146 -9.60 -2.77 1.96
N PRO A 147 -10.15 -1.58 1.64
CA PRO A 147 -10.31 -1.12 0.27
C PRO A 147 -8.99 -1.01 -0.50
N TRP A 148 -7.92 -0.52 0.15
CA TRP A 148 -6.59 -0.44 -0.47
C TRP A 148 -6.06 -1.83 -0.85
N PHE A 149 -6.12 -2.79 0.07
CA PHE A 149 -5.62 -4.15 -0.15
C PHE A 149 -6.38 -4.85 -1.27
N SER A 150 -7.72 -4.78 -1.27
CA SER A 150 -8.53 -5.37 -2.34
C SER A 150 -8.12 -4.83 -3.72
N HIS A 151 -7.89 -3.52 -3.81
CA HIS A 151 -7.44 -2.90 -5.07
C HIS A 151 -6.01 -3.33 -5.44
N HIS A 152 -5.11 -3.40 -4.47
CA HIS A 152 -3.72 -3.81 -4.67
C HIS A 152 -3.64 -5.26 -5.19
N ALA A 153 -4.27 -6.18 -4.48
CA ALA A 153 -4.28 -7.61 -4.81
C ALA A 153 -4.84 -7.87 -6.21
N GLN A 154 -5.95 -7.21 -6.57
CA GLN A 154 -6.63 -7.41 -7.86
C GLN A 154 -5.90 -6.80 -9.06
N ASN A 155 -4.89 -5.95 -8.83
CA ASN A 155 -4.13 -5.30 -9.90
C ASN A 155 -2.66 -5.72 -9.89
N MET A 156 -1.92 -5.34 -8.85
CA MET A 156 -0.46 -5.48 -8.82
C MET A 156 -0.06 -6.91 -8.51
N ASP A 157 -0.67 -7.52 -7.50
CA ASP A 157 -0.37 -8.89 -7.07
C ASP A 157 -0.89 -9.89 -8.12
N ALA A 158 -2.08 -9.64 -8.69
CA ALA A 158 -2.61 -10.42 -9.81
C ALA A 158 -1.66 -10.46 -11.01
N ALA A 159 -1.03 -9.32 -11.34
CA ALA A 159 -0.04 -9.25 -12.41
C ALA A 159 1.25 -10.03 -12.07
N LEU A 160 1.70 -9.97 -10.82
CA LEU A 160 2.83 -10.75 -10.32
C LEU A 160 2.54 -12.26 -10.33
N ALA A 161 1.37 -12.68 -9.84
CA ALA A 161 0.91 -14.06 -9.84
C ALA A 161 0.86 -14.65 -11.26
N LEU A 162 0.30 -13.89 -12.21
CA LEU A 162 0.28 -14.29 -13.63
C LEU A 162 1.70 -14.45 -14.20
N HIS A 163 2.61 -13.54 -13.88
CA HIS A 163 4.02 -13.61 -14.29
C HIS A 163 4.72 -14.85 -13.74
N MET A 164 4.58 -15.11 -12.44
CA MET A 164 5.17 -16.28 -11.79
C MET A 164 4.64 -17.60 -12.35
N ARG A 165 3.33 -17.68 -12.64
CA ARG A 165 2.74 -18.85 -13.32
C ARG A 165 3.34 -19.08 -14.71
N ARG A 166 3.51 -18.01 -15.51
CA ARG A 166 4.07 -18.10 -16.87
C ARG A 166 5.53 -18.55 -16.89
N THR A 167 6.31 -18.12 -15.91
CA THR A 167 7.73 -18.49 -15.78
C THR A 167 7.93 -19.85 -15.11
N GLY A 168 6.85 -20.45 -14.59
CA GLY A 168 6.92 -21.69 -13.81
C GLY A 168 7.76 -21.50 -12.54
N PHE A 169 7.63 -20.33 -11.90
CA PHE A 169 8.36 -19.99 -10.70
C PHE A 169 7.81 -20.76 -9.49
N ASP A 170 8.69 -21.44 -8.76
CA ASP A 170 8.40 -22.07 -7.50
C ASP A 170 8.67 -21.08 -6.35
N PRO A 171 7.63 -20.60 -5.65
CA PRO A 171 7.78 -19.58 -4.61
C PRO A 171 8.49 -20.08 -3.34
N VAL A 172 8.62 -21.40 -3.16
CA VAL A 172 9.28 -22.02 -2.00
C VAL A 172 10.77 -22.19 -2.26
N THR A 173 11.14 -22.70 -3.44
CA THR A 173 12.54 -22.99 -3.77
C THR A 173 13.25 -21.86 -4.52
N GLY A 174 12.48 -20.94 -5.12
CA GLY A 174 12.99 -19.90 -6.01
C GLY A 174 13.37 -20.40 -7.40
N ALA A 175 13.08 -21.67 -7.73
CA ALA A 175 13.39 -22.24 -9.04
C ALA A 175 12.48 -21.65 -10.14
N VAL A 176 13.05 -21.38 -11.31
CA VAL A 176 12.30 -20.98 -12.51
C VAL A 176 12.34 -22.15 -13.49
N LEU A 177 11.19 -22.78 -13.74
CA LEU A 177 11.11 -23.95 -14.62
C LEU A 177 11.18 -23.60 -16.10
N VAL A 178 10.86 -22.35 -16.47
CA VAL A 178 10.93 -21.85 -17.85
C VAL A 178 11.77 -20.57 -17.90
N PRO A 179 13.11 -20.66 -17.79
CA PRO A 179 13.99 -19.49 -17.78
C PRO A 179 13.86 -18.62 -19.03
N GLU A 180 13.51 -19.21 -20.17
CA GLU A 180 13.32 -18.48 -21.44
C GLU A 180 12.05 -17.61 -21.43
N ALA A 181 11.13 -17.84 -20.50
CA ALA A 181 9.94 -17.00 -20.30
C ALA A 181 10.21 -15.79 -19.41
N LEU A 182 11.40 -15.70 -18.80
CA LEU A 182 11.80 -14.48 -18.09
C LEU A 182 11.98 -13.33 -19.10
N PRO A 183 11.63 -12.11 -18.70
CA PRO A 183 11.73 -10.98 -19.60
C PRO A 183 13.21 -10.65 -19.84
N ALA A 184 13.58 -10.40 -21.10
CA ALA A 184 14.95 -10.07 -21.49
C ALA A 184 15.42 -8.73 -20.88
N GLU A 185 14.48 -7.81 -20.67
CA GLU A 185 14.65 -6.55 -19.94
C GLU A 185 13.63 -6.50 -18.81
N PRO A 186 13.95 -5.97 -17.61
CA PRO A 186 13.01 -6.06 -16.50
C PRO A 186 11.74 -5.23 -16.75
N ILE A 187 10.62 -5.72 -16.23
CA ILE A 187 9.30 -5.09 -16.43
C ILE A 187 9.27 -3.74 -15.68
N THR A 188 8.87 -2.68 -16.41
CA THR A 188 8.77 -1.31 -15.90
C THR A 188 7.35 -0.75 -16.11
N GLY A 189 6.92 0.16 -15.23
CA GLY A 189 5.63 0.86 -15.30
C GLY A 189 4.65 0.51 -14.17
N CYS A 190 3.76 1.46 -13.87
CA CYS A 190 2.55 1.25 -13.08
C CYS A 190 1.42 0.85 -14.02
N GLY A 191 1.15 -0.45 -14.17
CA GLY A 191 -0.03 -0.89 -14.90
C GLY A 191 -1.30 -0.46 -14.17
N GLY A 192 -1.81 0.74 -14.50
CA GLY A 192 -3.14 1.24 -14.14
C GLY A 192 -3.30 1.80 -12.73
N ALA A 193 -3.10 3.12 -12.58
CA ALA A 193 -3.69 4.04 -11.58
C ALA A 193 -2.68 5.11 -11.09
N CYS A 194 -2.13 5.87 -12.03
CA CYS A 194 -1.70 7.25 -11.80
C CYS A 194 -2.18 8.00 -13.05
N GLY A 195 -3.06 8.99 -12.89
CA GLY A 195 -3.87 9.57 -13.95
C GLY A 195 -3.12 9.79 -15.27
N GLU A 196 -3.73 9.33 -16.37
CA GLU A 196 -3.23 9.60 -17.71
C GLU A 196 -3.23 11.11 -17.96
N ALA A 197 -2.06 11.72 -17.96
CA ALA A 197 -1.85 12.97 -18.68
C ALA A 197 -1.71 12.61 -20.16
N GLU A 198 -2.84 12.59 -20.85
CA GLU A 198 -2.93 12.44 -22.30
C GLU A 198 -1.99 13.46 -22.97
N LYS A 199 -0.94 12.97 -23.65
CA LYS A 199 -0.11 13.81 -24.51
C LYS A 199 -0.94 14.18 -25.73
N MET A 200 -1.52 15.39 -25.70
CA MET A 200 -2.07 16.03 -26.88
C MET A 200 -0.91 16.35 -27.83
N GLU A 201 -0.78 15.55 -28.89
CA GLU A 201 0.14 15.79 -29.99
C GLU A 201 -0.36 17.00 -30.79
N VAL A 202 0.41 18.09 -30.75
CA VAL A 202 0.13 19.28 -31.55
C VAL A 202 0.46 18.96 -33.01
N VAL A 203 -0.59 18.68 -33.80
CA VAL A 203 -0.50 18.69 -35.25
C VAL A 203 -0.41 20.14 -35.71
N THR A 204 0.77 20.56 -36.14
CA THR A 204 0.95 21.84 -36.86
C THR A 204 0.50 21.68 -38.31
N ALA A 205 -0.45 22.51 -38.74
CA ALA A 205 -0.74 22.78 -40.14
C ALA A 205 -0.09 24.10 -40.56
#